data_AF-A0A843HMQ1-F1
#
_entry.id   AF-A0A843HMQ1-F1
#
_cell.length_a   1.000
_cell.length_b   1.000
_cell.length_c   1.000
_cell.angle_alpha   90.00
_cell.angle_beta   90.00
_cell.angle_gamma   90.00
#
_symmetry.space_group_name_H-M   'P 1'
#
loop_
_entity.id
_entity.type
_entity.pdbx_description
1 polymer ?
#
loop_
_entity_poly.entity_id
_entity_poly.type
_entity_poly.pdbx_seq_one_letter_code
_entity_poly.pdbx_strand_id
1 'polypeptide(L)'
;MVTLVSWLYTLLMGIWRDSFGKSGWGLPIYKNRFVQHVVSFLMTCCMCWFKDMSWYWCLWVALWIQIEWSLAHGVAYDCGTGGKPNEKALKRYEKMVWYKLLCKIFPEDQWYSFGFDYLLLTIRYTYPLLPICFLFSPMFMFTGFIIAAEYAMYRYCEYFRKHRWSDVEIWAGLALGLFVAFG
;
A
#
# COMPACT_ATOMS: atom_id res chain seq x y z
N MET A 1 -8.05 22.38 -14.17
CA MET A 1 -7.74 22.47 -12.71
C MET A 1 -7.78 21.12 -12.02
N VAL A 2 -8.86 20.34 -12.17
CA VAL A 2 -9.01 19.01 -11.53
C VAL A 2 -7.83 18.07 -11.75
N THR A 3 -7.28 17.99 -12.96
CA THR A 3 -6.13 17.14 -13.27
C THR A 3 -4.87 17.56 -12.54
N LEU A 4 -4.53 18.85 -12.50
CA LEU A 4 -3.33 19.35 -11.83
C LEU A 4 -3.38 19.08 -10.31
N VAL A 5 -4.54 19.28 -9.69
CA VAL A 5 -4.76 18.98 -8.25
C VAL A 5 -4.62 17.49 -7.97
N SER A 6 -5.19 16.63 -8.84
CA SER A 6 -5.03 15.18 -8.71
C SER A 6 -3.58 14.74 -8.87
N TRP A 7 -2.83 15.29 -9.84
CA TRP A 7 -1.41 15.01 -10.01
C TRP A 7 -0.57 15.48 -8.82
N LEU A 8 -0.81 16.69 -8.33
CA LEU A 8 -0.12 17.24 -7.16
C LEU A 8 -0.44 16.43 -5.91
N TYR A 9 -1.68 16.00 -5.71
CA TYR A 9 -2.06 15.14 -4.58
C TYR A 9 -1.36 13.78 -4.67
N THR A 10 -1.36 13.12 -5.82
CA THR A 10 -0.67 11.83 -5.99
C THR A 10 0.83 11.99 -5.75
N LEU A 11 1.44 13.07 -6.25
CA LEU A 11 2.86 13.36 -6.06
C LEU A 11 3.18 13.66 -4.59
N LEU A 12 2.36 14.47 -3.91
CA LEU A 12 2.50 14.76 -2.48
C LEU A 12 2.28 13.51 -1.64
N MET A 13 1.28 12.67 -1.96
CA MET A 13 1.03 11.40 -1.27
C MET A 13 2.19 10.42 -1.48
N GLY A 14 2.80 10.40 -2.66
CA GLY A 14 4.01 9.64 -2.95
C GLY A 14 5.21 10.12 -2.12
N ILE A 15 5.50 11.42 -2.13
CA ILE A 15 6.58 12.03 -1.32
C ILE A 15 6.35 11.77 0.16
N TRP A 16 5.11 11.94 0.61
CA TRP A 16 4.68 11.68 1.97
C TRP A 16 4.89 10.21 2.37
N ARG A 17 4.41 9.27 1.53
CA ARG A 17 4.55 7.83 1.73
C ARG A 17 6.01 7.39 1.75
N ASP A 18 6.85 7.95 0.90
CA ASP A 18 8.27 7.65 0.85
C ASP A 18 9.01 8.21 2.08
N SER A 19 8.78 9.49 2.39
CA SER A 19 9.39 10.18 3.52
C SER A 19 9.04 9.52 4.86
N PHE A 20 7.85 8.98 5.01
CA PHE A 20 7.40 8.32 6.25
C PHE A 20 7.45 6.79 6.20
N GLY A 21 7.76 6.20 5.05
CA GLY A 21 7.83 4.76 4.84
C GLY A 21 9.22 4.18 5.04
N LYS A 22 10.20 4.62 4.23
CA LYS A 22 11.51 3.94 4.10
C LYS A 22 12.70 4.73 4.65
N SER A 23 12.79 6.04 4.40
CA SER A 23 13.98 6.81 4.77
C SER A 23 13.83 7.51 6.11
N GLY A 24 12.62 7.99 6.43
CA GLY A 24 12.36 8.83 7.60
C GLY A 24 13.32 10.02 7.74
N TRP A 25 14.13 10.31 6.72
CA TRP A 25 15.31 11.18 6.78
C TRP A 25 16.20 10.95 8.03
N GLY A 26 16.15 9.74 8.63
CA GLY A 26 16.75 9.44 9.93
C GLY A 26 16.09 10.11 11.16
N LEU A 27 15.05 10.93 10.97
CA LEU A 27 14.40 11.72 12.00
C LEU A 27 13.27 10.91 12.71
N PRO A 28 13.20 10.92 14.06
CA PRO A 28 12.21 10.13 14.82
C PRO A 28 10.75 10.45 14.49
N ILE A 29 10.45 11.71 14.14
CA ILE A 29 9.09 12.16 13.82
C ILE A 29 8.50 11.42 12.61
N TYR A 30 9.34 11.02 11.65
CA TYR A 30 8.90 10.32 10.45
C TYR A 30 8.59 8.83 10.70
N LYS A 31 9.06 8.28 11.82
CA LYS A 31 8.73 6.91 12.27
C LYS A 31 7.48 6.88 13.15
N ASN A 32 6.96 8.04 13.55
CA ASN A 32 5.80 8.13 14.42
C ASN A 32 4.51 7.89 13.63
N ARG A 33 3.87 6.74 13.88
CA ARG A 33 2.62 6.35 13.21
C ARG A 33 1.47 7.33 13.43
N PHE A 34 1.38 7.98 14.59
CA PHE A 34 0.35 8.97 14.84
C PHE A 34 0.51 10.18 13.91
N VAL A 35 1.74 10.71 13.81
CA VAL A 35 2.05 11.79 12.85
C VAL A 35 1.74 11.33 11.43
N GLN A 36 2.01 10.05 11.13
CA GLN A 36 1.75 9.54 9.80
C GLN A 36 0.27 9.60 9.40
N HIS A 37 -0.58 9.16 10.31
CA HIS A 37 -2.02 9.17 10.11
C HIS A 37 -2.59 10.60 10.09
N VAL A 38 -2.08 11.50 10.94
CA VAL A 38 -2.54 12.90 10.97
C VAL A 38 -2.24 13.62 9.65
N VAL A 39 -1.03 13.49 9.11
CA VAL A 39 -0.71 14.17 7.85
C VAL A 39 -1.47 13.55 6.68
N SER A 40 -1.56 12.22 6.61
CA SER A 40 -2.37 11.52 5.60
C SER A 40 -3.85 11.94 5.65
N PHE A 41 -4.39 12.12 6.86
CA PHE A 41 -5.74 12.64 7.09
C PHE A 41 -5.90 14.07 6.56
N LEU A 42 -5.01 14.99 6.95
CA LEU A 42 -5.06 16.39 6.52
C LEU A 42 -4.93 16.53 5.00
N MET A 43 -4.03 15.76 4.38
CA MET A 43 -3.86 15.75 2.92
C MET A 43 -5.11 15.27 2.20
N THR A 44 -5.76 14.24 2.72
CA THR A 44 -7.03 13.73 2.17
C THR A 44 -8.14 14.78 2.30
N CYS A 45 -8.23 15.45 3.46
CA CYS A 45 -9.16 16.56 3.65
C CYS A 45 -8.92 17.72 2.66
N CYS A 46 -7.65 18.10 2.44
CA CYS A 46 -7.29 19.12 1.46
C CYS A 46 -7.70 18.73 0.03
N MET A 47 -7.48 17.47 -0.37
CA MET A 47 -7.88 17.00 -1.70
C MET A 47 -9.40 17.09 -1.90
N CYS A 48 -10.18 16.65 -0.92
CA CYS A 48 -11.64 16.73 -0.97
C CYS A 48 -12.11 18.20 -0.99
N TRP A 49 -11.46 19.08 -0.23
CA TRP A 49 -11.74 20.52 -0.25
C TRP A 49 -11.52 21.14 -1.63
N PHE A 50 -10.41 20.83 -2.31
CA PHE A 50 -10.14 21.34 -3.68
C PHE A 50 -11.09 20.81 -4.75
N LYS A 51 -11.94 19.83 -4.41
CA LYS A 51 -13.02 19.31 -5.27
C LYS A 51 -14.38 19.91 -4.93
N ASP A 52 -14.41 20.95 -4.10
CA ASP A 52 -15.63 21.58 -3.60
C ASP A 52 -16.57 20.58 -2.89
N MET A 53 -16.00 19.52 -2.30
CA MET A 53 -16.78 18.60 -1.48
C MET A 53 -17.17 19.26 -0.17
N SER A 54 -18.35 18.91 0.33
CA SER A 54 -18.75 19.34 1.67
C SER A 54 -17.81 18.80 2.73
N TRP A 55 -17.60 19.58 3.79
CA TRP A 55 -16.66 19.23 4.88
C TRP A 55 -16.94 17.86 5.51
N TYR A 56 -18.21 17.44 5.59
CA TYR A 56 -18.59 16.15 6.16
C TYR A 56 -18.16 14.96 5.28
N TRP A 57 -18.20 15.12 3.94
CA TRP A 57 -17.66 14.11 3.03
C TRP A 57 -16.13 14.05 3.10
N CYS A 58 -15.46 15.20 3.26
CA CYS A 58 -14.01 15.24 3.46
C CYS A 58 -13.60 14.43 4.69
N LEU A 59 -14.26 14.66 5.82
CA LEU A 59 -14.00 13.93 7.06
C LEU A 59 -14.30 12.44 6.93
N TRP A 60 -15.44 12.09 6.30
CA TRP A 60 -15.81 10.70 6.13
C TRP A 60 -14.79 9.92 5.27
N VAL A 61 -14.38 10.46 4.12
CA VAL A 61 -13.37 9.81 3.24
C VAL A 61 -12.03 9.69 3.96
N ALA A 62 -11.60 10.76 4.65
CA ALA A 62 -10.33 10.75 5.36
C ALA A 62 -10.33 9.74 6.51
N LEU A 63 -11.39 9.68 7.33
CA LEU A 63 -11.53 8.71 8.41
C LEU A 63 -11.61 7.28 7.88
N TRP A 64 -12.38 7.03 6.83
CA TRP A 64 -12.48 5.74 6.17
C TRP A 64 -11.11 5.19 5.78
N ILE A 65 -10.34 5.99 5.04
CA ILE A 65 -9.00 5.62 4.58
C ILE A 65 -8.06 5.37 5.77
N GLN A 66 -8.08 6.24 6.78
CA GLN A 66 -7.21 6.06 7.94
C GLN A 66 -7.55 4.82 8.76
N ILE A 67 -8.85 4.54 8.99
CA ILE A 67 -9.28 3.34 9.72
C ILE A 67 -8.79 2.10 8.99
N GLU A 68 -9.09 1.98 7.70
CA GLU A 68 -8.73 0.80 6.91
C GLU A 68 -7.20 0.63 6.79
N TRP A 69 -6.43 1.71 6.58
CA TRP A 69 -4.97 1.62 6.51
C TRP A 69 -4.30 1.40 7.88
N SER A 70 -4.91 1.86 8.98
CA SER A 70 -4.39 1.62 10.33
C SER A 70 -4.48 0.15 10.73
N LEU A 71 -5.46 -0.59 10.19
CA LEU A 71 -5.65 -2.00 10.48
C LEU A 71 -4.56 -2.84 9.79
N ALA A 72 -3.80 -3.59 10.58
CA ALA A 72 -2.91 -4.68 10.13
C ALA A 72 -1.71 -4.33 9.21
N HIS A 73 -0.91 -3.31 9.54
CA HIS A 73 0.27 -2.94 8.72
C HIS A 73 1.35 -4.05 8.63
N GLY A 74 1.83 -4.34 7.41
CA GLY A 74 3.13 -4.96 7.12
C GLY A 74 3.28 -6.47 7.39
N VAL A 75 2.40 -7.30 6.81
CA VAL A 75 2.43 -8.77 7.02
C VAL A 75 2.63 -9.55 5.72
N ALA A 76 2.17 -8.99 4.61
CA ALA A 76 2.24 -9.67 3.34
C ALA A 76 3.70 -9.86 2.90
N TYR A 77 3.97 -11.03 2.36
CA TYR A 77 5.27 -11.57 2.01
C TYR A 77 6.19 -11.87 3.18
N ASP A 78 5.72 -11.78 4.45
CA ASP A 78 6.54 -12.17 5.61
C ASP A 78 6.89 -13.67 5.59
N CYS A 79 6.08 -14.49 4.91
CA CYS A 79 6.21 -15.95 4.88
C CYS A 79 7.05 -16.50 3.71
N GLY A 80 7.43 -15.65 2.74
CA GLY A 80 8.23 -16.05 1.58
C GLY A 80 7.61 -17.17 0.74
N THR A 81 8.39 -17.77 -0.16
CA THR A 81 7.99 -18.86 -1.07
C THR A 81 7.80 -20.20 -0.34
N GLY A 82 6.84 -20.30 0.59
CA GLY A 82 6.38 -21.56 1.18
C GLY A 82 6.55 -21.73 2.69
N GLY A 83 6.85 -20.68 3.45
CA GLY A 83 6.87 -20.74 4.92
C GLY A 83 5.48 -20.59 5.53
N LYS A 84 5.25 -21.16 6.72
CA LYS A 84 4.04 -20.86 7.52
C LYS A 84 4.28 -19.60 8.36
N PRO A 85 3.32 -18.66 8.46
CA PRO A 85 3.44 -17.51 9.34
C PRO A 85 3.60 -17.96 10.80
N ASN A 86 4.46 -17.27 11.53
CA ASN A 86 4.45 -17.37 12.99
C ASN A 86 3.17 -16.75 13.57
N GLU A 87 2.87 -17.04 14.83
CA GLU A 87 1.63 -16.60 15.50
C GLU A 87 1.42 -15.07 15.41
N LYS A 88 2.51 -14.29 15.47
CA LYS A 88 2.46 -12.83 15.34
C LYS A 88 2.11 -12.37 13.93
N ALA A 89 2.60 -13.06 12.89
CA ALA A 89 2.22 -12.77 11.51
C ALA A 89 0.76 -13.18 11.26
N LEU A 90 0.34 -14.37 11.72
CA LEU A 90 -1.04 -14.85 11.60
C LEU A 90 -2.05 -13.88 12.23
N LYS A 91 -1.80 -13.43 13.47
CA LYS A 91 -2.62 -12.41 14.16
C LYS A 91 -2.73 -11.10 13.40
N ARG A 92 -1.78 -10.78 12.52
CA ARG A 92 -1.86 -9.57 11.69
C ARG A 92 -2.60 -9.85 10.38
N TYR A 93 -2.46 -11.03 9.76
CA TYR A 93 -3.29 -11.45 8.62
C TYR A 93 -4.78 -11.44 9.00
N GLU A 94 -5.14 -12.02 10.14
CA GLU A 94 -6.53 -12.09 10.62
C GLU A 94 -7.18 -10.72 10.88
N LYS A 95 -6.36 -9.68 11.08
CA LYS A 95 -6.83 -8.30 11.23
C LYS A 95 -7.08 -7.60 9.88
N MET A 96 -6.68 -8.19 8.76
CA MET A 96 -7.01 -7.65 7.44
C MET A 96 -8.43 -8.07 7.06
N VAL A 97 -9.29 -7.09 6.76
CA VAL A 97 -10.71 -7.29 6.44
C VAL A 97 -10.92 -8.36 5.36
N TRP A 98 -10.06 -8.38 4.35
CA TRP A 98 -10.18 -9.26 3.17
C TRP A 98 -9.48 -10.61 3.29
N TYR A 99 -8.70 -10.84 4.36
CA TYR A 99 -7.95 -12.08 4.53
C TYR A 99 -8.86 -13.30 4.59
N LYS A 100 -9.90 -13.27 5.44
CA LYS A 100 -10.85 -14.39 5.58
C LYS A 100 -11.59 -14.71 4.29
N LEU A 101 -11.85 -13.69 3.45
CA LEU A 101 -12.49 -13.93 2.16
C LEU A 101 -11.54 -14.62 1.19
N LEU A 102 -10.29 -14.16 1.10
CA LEU A 102 -9.29 -14.81 0.26
C LEU A 102 -9.01 -16.25 0.69
N CYS A 103 -9.01 -16.54 1.99
CA CYS A 103 -8.91 -17.90 2.52
C CYS A 103 -10.04 -18.83 2.04
N LYS A 104 -11.22 -18.30 1.68
CA LYS A 104 -12.32 -19.10 1.11
C LYS A 104 -12.16 -19.35 -0.40
N ILE A 105 -11.34 -18.55 -1.06
CA ILE A 105 -11.15 -18.58 -2.52
C ILE A 105 -9.91 -19.39 -2.89
N PHE A 106 -8.84 -19.27 -2.09
CA PHE A 106 -7.59 -19.99 -2.29
C PHE A 106 -7.59 -21.31 -1.51
N PRO A 107 -7.04 -22.39 -2.09
CA PRO A 107 -6.81 -23.62 -1.34
C PRO A 107 -5.79 -23.36 -0.22
N GLU A 108 -5.90 -24.11 0.89
CA GLU A 108 -5.14 -23.85 2.12
C GLU A 108 -3.62 -23.93 1.93
N ASP A 109 -3.15 -24.78 1.02
CA ASP A 109 -1.74 -24.93 0.65
C ASP A 109 -1.17 -23.70 -0.07
N GLN A 110 -2.03 -22.84 -0.61
CA GLN A 110 -1.65 -21.58 -1.27
C GLN A 110 -1.83 -20.35 -0.38
N TRP A 111 -2.32 -20.51 0.85
CA TRP A 111 -2.39 -19.38 1.78
C TRP A 111 -0.98 -18.86 2.05
N TYR A 112 -0.83 -17.54 2.11
CA TYR A 112 0.46 -16.85 2.27
C TYR A 112 1.49 -17.11 1.16
N SER A 113 1.07 -17.73 0.04
CA SER A 113 1.87 -17.77 -1.17
C SER A 113 2.07 -16.36 -1.73
N PHE A 114 3.04 -16.21 -2.63
CA PHE A 114 3.29 -14.93 -3.30
C PHE A 114 2.01 -14.38 -3.97
N GLY A 115 1.27 -15.22 -4.70
CA GLY A 115 0.04 -14.80 -5.37
C GLY A 115 -1.06 -14.39 -4.39
N PHE A 116 -1.20 -15.13 -3.28
CA PHE A 116 -2.14 -14.79 -2.20
C PHE A 116 -1.80 -13.43 -1.58
N ASP A 117 -0.54 -13.20 -1.24
CA ASP A 117 -0.07 -11.96 -0.62
C ASP A 117 -0.15 -10.76 -1.58
N TYR A 118 0.15 -10.98 -2.87
CA TYR A 118 -0.01 -9.95 -3.91
C TYR A 118 -1.45 -9.50 -4.03
N LEU A 119 -2.39 -10.45 -4.13
CA LEU A 119 -3.81 -10.13 -4.26
C LEU A 119 -4.34 -9.49 -2.98
N LEU A 120 -3.96 -10.00 -1.80
CA LEU A 120 -4.34 -9.43 -0.51
C LEU A 120 -3.85 -7.98 -0.37
N LEU A 121 -2.61 -7.68 -0.76
CA LEU A 121 -2.10 -6.31 -0.77
C LEU A 121 -2.81 -5.42 -1.78
N THR A 122 -3.07 -5.95 -2.98
CA THR A 122 -3.78 -5.22 -4.02
C THR A 122 -5.16 -4.79 -3.52
N ILE A 123 -5.93 -5.72 -2.96
CA ILE A 123 -7.25 -5.43 -2.40
C ILE A 123 -7.13 -4.47 -1.21
N ARG A 124 -6.17 -4.71 -0.30
CA ARG A 124 -5.94 -3.86 0.87
C ARG A 124 -5.69 -2.40 0.53
N TYR A 125 -4.93 -2.13 -0.54
CA TYR A 125 -4.63 -0.75 -0.93
C TYR A 125 -5.65 -0.16 -1.91
N THR A 126 -6.44 -0.99 -2.60
CA THR A 126 -7.51 -0.55 -3.49
C THR A 126 -8.81 -0.25 -2.73
N TYR A 127 -9.21 -1.12 -1.81
CA TYR A 127 -10.49 -1.04 -1.11
C TYR A 127 -10.69 0.28 -0.34
N PRO A 128 -9.71 0.78 0.43
CA PRO A 128 -9.85 2.05 1.14
C PRO A 128 -9.98 3.25 0.20
N LEU A 129 -9.44 3.12 -1.02
CA LEU A 129 -9.49 4.15 -2.04
C LEU A 129 -10.80 4.12 -2.85
N LEU A 130 -11.68 3.11 -2.69
CA LEU A 130 -12.93 3.04 -3.45
C LEU A 130 -13.75 4.33 -3.40
N PRO A 131 -13.94 5.01 -2.25
CA PRO A 131 -14.60 6.31 -2.25
C PRO A 131 -13.91 7.34 -3.13
N ILE A 132 -12.57 7.41 -3.09
CA ILE A 132 -11.80 8.30 -3.97
C ILE A 132 -11.97 7.89 -5.44
N CYS A 133 -12.02 6.58 -5.74
CA CYS A 133 -12.23 6.09 -7.10
C CYS A 133 -13.57 6.57 -7.68
N PHE A 134 -14.65 6.47 -6.91
CA PHE A 134 -15.98 6.90 -7.33
C PHE A 134 -16.11 8.42 -7.42
N LEU A 135 -15.46 9.16 -6.53
CA LEU A 135 -15.62 10.61 -6.42
C LEU A 135 -14.65 11.42 -7.29
N PHE A 136 -13.48 10.86 -7.63
CA PHE A 136 -12.41 11.58 -8.33
C PHE A 136 -12.04 10.94 -9.66
N SER A 137 -11.66 9.66 -9.65
CA SER A 137 -11.24 8.95 -10.86
C SER A 137 -11.09 7.44 -10.63
N PRO A 138 -11.58 6.58 -11.54
CA PRO A 138 -11.37 5.14 -11.44
C PRO A 138 -9.88 4.74 -11.50
N MET A 139 -8.99 5.63 -11.98
CA MET A 139 -7.56 5.36 -12.04
C MET A 139 -6.93 5.09 -10.66
N PHE A 140 -7.54 5.58 -9.58
CA PHE A 140 -7.07 5.29 -8.22
C PHE A 140 -7.15 3.80 -7.87
N MET A 141 -7.92 2.98 -8.61
CA MET A 141 -7.93 1.53 -8.43
C MET A 141 -6.57 0.87 -8.75
N PHE A 142 -5.79 1.45 -9.66
CA PHE A 142 -4.46 0.93 -10.01
C PHE A 142 -3.42 1.15 -8.90
N THR A 143 -3.68 2.05 -7.96
CA THR A 143 -2.78 2.32 -6.82
C THR A 143 -2.49 1.05 -6.02
N GLY A 144 -3.48 0.18 -5.85
CA GLY A 144 -3.29 -1.07 -5.12
C GLY A 144 -2.36 -2.04 -5.83
N PHE A 145 -2.47 -2.17 -7.15
CA PHE A 145 -1.57 -2.98 -7.97
C PHE A 145 -0.13 -2.47 -7.93
N ILE A 146 0.05 -1.15 -8.06
CA ILE A 146 1.37 -0.51 -8.00
C ILE A 146 2.02 -0.75 -6.63
N ILE A 147 1.29 -0.51 -5.54
CA ILE A 147 1.84 -0.73 -4.19
C ILE A 147 2.12 -2.22 -3.94
N ALA A 148 1.24 -3.13 -4.37
CA ALA A 148 1.49 -4.57 -4.24
C ALA A 148 2.75 -5.01 -5.00
N ALA A 149 2.96 -4.46 -6.20
CA ALA A 149 4.18 -4.66 -6.98
C ALA A 149 5.42 -4.08 -6.28
N GLU A 150 5.36 -2.86 -5.73
CA GLU A 150 6.47 -2.29 -4.96
C GLU A 150 6.87 -3.15 -3.75
N TYR A 151 5.88 -3.70 -3.04
CA TYR A 151 6.13 -4.61 -1.91
C TYR A 151 6.73 -5.94 -2.36
N ALA A 152 6.18 -6.52 -3.44
CA ALA A 152 6.70 -7.74 -4.04
C ALA A 152 8.16 -7.56 -4.45
N MET A 153 8.44 -6.47 -5.16
CA MET A 153 9.76 -6.10 -5.62
C MET A 153 10.70 -5.87 -4.46
N TYR A 154 10.30 -5.13 -3.42
CA TYR A 154 11.13 -4.93 -2.24
C TYR A 154 11.53 -6.25 -1.58
N ARG A 155 10.61 -7.21 -1.45
CA ARG A 155 10.90 -8.52 -0.85
C ARG A 155 11.76 -9.39 -1.75
N TYR A 156 11.56 -9.31 -3.06
CA TYR A 156 12.44 -9.92 -4.05
C TYR A 156 13.86 -9.36 -3.90
N CYS A 157 14.01 -8.03 -3.89
CA CYS A 157 15.28 -7.33 -3.68
C CYS A 157 15.94 -7.68 -2.33
N GLU A 158 15.17 -7.79 -1.25
CA GLU A 158 15.67 -8.20 0.08
C GLU A 158 16.19 -9.65 0.04
N TYR A 159 15.50 -10.54 -0.66
CA TYR A 159 15.96 -11.91 -0.91
C TYR A 159 17.30 -11.90 -1.69
N PHE A 160 17.41 -11.14 -2.78
CA PHE A 160 18.65 -11.04 -3.56
C PHE A 160 19.80 -10.37 -2.81
N ARG A 161 19.52 -9.35 -2.00
CA ARG A 161 20.50 -8.68 -1.14
C ARG A 161 21.07 -9.64 -0.09
N LYS A 162 20.25 -10.54 0.46
CA LYS A 162 20.71 -11.64 1.33
C LYS A 162 21.56 -12.69 0.58
N HIS A 163 21.39 -12.81 -0.74
CA HIS A 163 22.15 -13.72 -1.62
C HIS A 163 23.28 -13.02 -2.41
N ARG A 164 23.70 -11.81 -1.99
CA ARG A 164 24.83 -11.02 -2.53
C ARG A 164 24.77 -10.65 -4.02
N TRP A 165 23.59 -10.34 -4.54
CA TRP A 165 23.51 -9.73 -5.87
C TRP A 165 23.86 -8.24 -5.79
N SER A 166 24.44 -7.71 -6.86
CA SER A 166 24.84 -6.30 -6.97
C SER A 166 23.62 -5.39 -7.11
N ASP A 167 23.72 -4.14 -6.64
CA ASP A 167 22.61 -3.17 -6.71
C ASP A 167 22.12 -2.95 -8.16
N VAL A 168 22.98 -3.16 -9.17
CA VAL A 168 22.62 -3.08 -10.60
C VAL A 168 21.59 -4.14 -11.00
N GLU A 169 21.71 -5.36 -10.49
CA GLU A 169 20.79 -6.46 -10.80
C GLU A 169 19.43 -6.26 -10.10
N ILE A 170 19.44 -5.62 -8.94
CA ILE A 170 18.25 -5.19 -8.19
C ILE A 170 17.49 -4.11 -8.98
N TRP A 171 18.20 -3.10 -9.52
CA TRP A 171 17.60 -2.05 -10.34
C TRP A 171 17.12 -2.56 -11.70
N ALA A 172 17.79 -3.53 -12.31
CA ALA A 172 17.35 -4.18 -13.55
C ALA A 172 16.05 -4.97 -13.33
N GLY A 173 15.92 -5.69 -12.21
CA GLY A 173 14.65 -6.32 -11.81
C GLY A 173 13.53 -5.30 -11.62
N LEU A 174 13.82 -4.17 -10.93
CA LEU A 174 12.90 -3.03 -10.75
C LEU A 174 12.40 -2.44 -12.07
N ALA A 175 13.30 -2.24 -13.03
CA ALA A 175 12.95 -1.76 -14.37
C ALA A 175 12.08 -2.78 -15.12
N LEU A 176 12.37 -4.08 -15.00
CA LEU A 176 11.59 -5.14 -15.64
C LEU A 176 10.17 -5.26 -15.05
N GLY A 177 10.04 -5.16 -13.72
CA GLY A 177 8.75 -5.21 -13.04
C GLY A 177 7.86 -4.00 -13.37
N LEU A 178 8.45 -2.81 -13.50
CA LEU A 178 7.75 -1.62 -13.98
C LEU A 178 7.38 -1.73 -15.46
N PHE A 179 8.26 -2.28 -16.30
CA PHE A 179 7.99 -2.50 -17.72
C PHE A 179 6.83 -3.50 -17.93
N VAL A 180 6.73 -4.55 -17.11
CA VAL A 180 5.60 -5.50 -17.16
C VAL A 180 4.29 -4.90 -16.60
N ALA A 181 4.38 -3.94 -15.68
CA ALA A 181 3.20 -3.28 -15.10
C ALA A 181 2.64 -2.14 -15.98
N PHE A 182 3.45 -1.58 -16.89
CA PHE A 182 3.13 -0.37 -17.66
C PHE A 182 3.38 -0.47 -19.16
N GLY A 183 3.98 -1.54 -19.67
CA GLY A 183 4.17 -1.86 -21.09
C GLY A 183 3.17 -2.89 -21.58
#